data_AF-A0A926KQG5-F1
#
_entry.id   AF-A0A926KQG5-F1
#
_cell.length_a   1.000
_cell.length_b   1.000
_cell.length_c   1.000
_cell.angle_alpha   90.00
_cell.angle_beta   90.00
_cell.angle_gamma   90.00
#
_symmetry.space_group_name_H-M   'P 1'
#
loop_
_entity.id
_entity.type
_entity.pdbx_description
1 polymer ?
#
loop_
_entity_poly.entity_id
_entity_poly.type
_entity_poly.pdbx_seq_one_letter_code
_entity_poly.pdbx_strand_id
1 'polypeptide(L)'
;MNPKHEYSSISDSQTVTTFKALVEAIVPSSPAYAIYGEAYAAGAVDLCIHEYMIWELDHNLSLFLGYYLEDIPMAAPTAMLLNDGAAQYIASGKALDPQFYAVWGGGPFASLSPRDRIRVLAMLEQLDIDLGTLPPPYKDDGGLITFIVDYLNRGTMFGFYSEWSAYGSTRLKTPEERRLEYFPISWKQVGYPGVSKGYRALRGFMLTIERNGTKEEIR
;
A
#
# COMPACT_ATOMS: atom_id res chain seq x y z
N MET A 1 24.74 6.57 -10.04
CA MET A 1 23.68 5.62 -10.44
C MET A 1 22.37 6.17 -9.93
N ASN A 2 21.33 6.25 -10.78
CA ASN A 2 20.11 7.02 -10.49
C ASN A 2 19.03 6.09 -9.92
N PRO A 3 18.64 6.21 -8.63
CA PRO A 3 17.75 5.26 -7.94
C PRO A 3 16.29 5.30 -8.42
N LYS A 4 15.97 6.14 -9.42
CA LYS A 4 14.61 6.28 -9.98
C LYS A 4 14.07 5.03 -10.67
N HIS A 5 14.92 4.04 -10.99
CA HIS A 5 14.54 2.88 -11.79
C HIS A 5 14.56 1.54 -11.04
N GLU A 6 15.16 1.42 -9.86
CA GLU A 6 15.50 0.09 -9.31
C GLU A 6 14.29 -0.68 -8.77
N TYR A 7 13.39 -0.09 -7.99
CA TYR A 7 12.35 -0.90 -7.35
C TYR A 7 11.21 -1.30 -8.31
N SER A 8 10.79 -0.40 -9.21
CA SER A 8 9.86 -0.75 -10.30
C SER A 8 10.49 -1.67 -11.35
N SER A 9 11.82 -1.87 -11.35
CA SER A 9 12.50 -2.87 -12.17
C SER A 9 12.61 -4.25 -11.50
N ILE A 10 12.28 -4.36 -10.21
CA ILE A 10 12.35 -5.62 -9.44
C ILE A 10 10.99 -6.33 -9.43
N SER A 11 9.88 -5.58 -9.36
CA SER A 11 8.53 -6.16 -9.43
C SER A 11 8.09 -6.40 -10.87
N ASP A 12 7.70 -7.63 -11.19
CA ASP A 12 7.19 -7.99 -12.52
C ASP A 12 6.01 -7.10 -12.98
N SER A 13 5.95 -6.78 -14.27
CA SER A 13 4.94 -5.88 -14.87
C SER A 13 3.50 -6.32 -14.57
N GLN A 14 3.26 -7.64 -14.49
CA GLN A 14 1.96 -8.20 -14.14
C GLN A 14 1.60 -7.92 -12.67
N THR A 15 2.56 -8.01 -11.76
CA THR A 15 2.38 -7.70 -10.33
C THR A 15 1.95 -6.24 -10.19
N VAL A 16 2.69 -5.31 -10.78
CA VAL A 16 2.37 -3.87 -10.74
C VAL A 16 0.98 -3.58 -11.28
N THR A 17 0.63 -4.19 -12.41
CA THR A 17 -0.68 -4.01 -13.04
C THR A 17 -1.82 -4.56 -12.18
N THR A 18 -1.61 -5.70 -11.55
CA THR A 18 -2.59 -6.33 -10.64
C THR A 18 -2.82 -5.43 -9.41
N PHE A 19 -1.76 -4.91 -8.80
CA PHE A 19 -1.88 -4.01 -7.66
C PHE A 19 -2.48 -2.66 -8.02
N LYS A 20 -2.20 -2.10 -9.21
CA LYS A 20 -2.90 -0.90 -9.71
C LYS A 20 -4.41 -1.14 -9.77
N ALA A 21 -4.83 -2.25 -10.37
CA ALA A 21 -6.22 -2.62 -10.49
C ALA A 21 -6.91 -2.85 -9.13
N LEU A 22 -6.17 -3.43 -8.17
CA LEU A 22 -6.64 -3.64 -6.80
C LEU A 22 -6.90 -2.30 -6.09
N VAL A 23 -5.90 -1.43 -6.03
CA VAL A 23 -6.02 -0.20 -5.26
C VAL A 23 -7.00 0.78 -5.90
N GLU A 24 -7.12 0.78 -7.24
CA GLU A 24 -8.15 1.51 -7.97
C GLU A 24 -9.56 1.08 -7.55
N ALA A 25 -9.79 -0.22 -7.38
CA ALA A 25 -11.11 -0.73 -7.01
C ALA A 25 -11.51 -0.35 -5.59
N ILE A 26 -10.54 -0.31 -4.67
CA ILE A 26 -10.77 0.02 -3.25
C ILE A 26 -10.93 1.53 -3.06
N VAL A 27 -10.02 2.33 -3.63
CA VAL A 27 -10.04 3.79 -3.56
C VAL A 27 -9.95 4.38 -4.97
N PRO A 28 -11.10 4.48 -5.67
CA PRO A 28 -11.15 5.00 -7.03
C PRO A 28 -10.90 6.50 -7.05
N SER A 29 -10.36 6.99 -8.18
CA SER A 29 -10.33 8.43 -8.43
C SER A 29 -11.77 8.97 -8.51
N SER A 30 -11.96 10.17 -7.99
CA SER A 30 -13.28 10.80 -7.91
C SER A 30 -13.25 12.19 -8.53
N PRO A 31 -13.18 12.30 -9.88
CA PRO A 31 -13.06 13.59 -10.58
C PRO A 31 -14.16 14.59 -10.23
N ALA A 32 -15.35 14.11 -9.87
CA ALA A 32 -16.47 14.95 -9.44
C ALA A 32 -16.13 15.82 -8.20
N TYR A 33 -15.21 15.37 -7.33
CA TYR A 33 -14.77 16.13 -6.15
C TYR A 33 -13.63 17.10 -6.42
N ALA A 34 -13.13 17.18 -7.67
CA ALA A 34 -12.14 18.20 -8.06
C ALA A 34 -12.62 19.63 -7.83
N ILE A 35 -13.94 19.84 -7.75
CA ILE A 35 -14.57 21.12 -7.38
C ILE A 35 -14.13 21.64 -6.00
N TYR A 36 -13.71 20.75 -5.09
CA TYR A 36 -13.19 21.09 -3.76
C TYR A 36 -11.65 21.20 -3.74
N GLY A 37 -11.01 21.00 -4.89
CA GLY A 37 -9.56 20.99 -5.10
C GLY A 37 -9.05 19.64 -5.61
N GLU A 38 -7.96 19.64 -6.38
CA GLU A 38 -7.38 18.41 -6.98
C GLU A 38 -7.03 17.35 -5.93
N ALA A 39 -6.65 17.79 -4.72
CA ALA A 39 -6.39 16.91 -3.58
C ALA A 39 -7.57 15.99 -3.23
N TYR A 40 -8.81 16.39 -3.51
CA TYR A 40 -10.01 15.59 -3.21
C TYR A 40 -10.42 14.65 -4.34
N ALA A 41 -9.85 14.80 -5.53
CA ALA A 41 -10.15 13.96 -6.69
C ALA A 41 -9.21 12.75 -6.82
N ALA A 42 -8.01 12.82 -6.24
CA ALA A 42 -6.97 11.81 -6.38
C ALA A 42 -7.38 10.47 -5.75
N GLY A 43 -7.30 9.40 -6.55
CA GLY A 43 -7.49 8.02 -6.09
C GLY A 43 -6.17 7.35 -5.71
N ALA A 44 -6.23 6.09 -5.27
CA ALA A 44 -5.05 5.38 -4.82
C ALA A 44 -4.00 5.13 -5.92
N VAL A 45 -4.40 5.01 -7.19
CA VAL A 45 -3.45 4.88 -8.31
C VAL A 45 -2.66 6.19 -8.49
N ASP A 46 -3.34 7.33 -8.45
CA ASP A 46 -2.73 8.66 -8.59
C ASP A 46 -1.70 8.94 -7.49
N LEU A 47 -1.92 8.36 -6.30
CA LEU A 47 -1.05 8.49 -5.13
C LEU A 47 0.00 7.38 -5.01
N CYS A 48 0.14 6.53 -6.03
CA CYS A 48 1.08 5.40 -6.07
C CYS A 48 0.93 4.43 -4.90
N ILE A 49 -0.29 4.19 -4.42
CA ILE A 49 -0.55 3.26 -3.31
C ILE A 49 -0.32 1.80 -3.71
N HIS A 50 -0.37 1.48 -5.01
CA HIS A 50 0.05 0.17 -5.50
C HIS A 50 1.52 -0.12 -5.17
N GLU A 51 2.39 0.89 -5.24
CA GLU A 51 3.81 0.74 -4.86
C GLU A 51 3.97 0.57 -3.34
N TYR A 52 3.13 1.23 -2.53
CA TYR A 52 3.06 0.99 -1.08
C TYR A 52 2.73 -0.47 -0.78
N MET A 53 1.67 -0.99 -1.39
CA MET A 53 1.24 -2.37 -1.16
C MET A 53 2.30 -3.39 -1.54
N ILE A 54 2.95 -3.20 -2.70
CA ILE A 54 4.05 -4.07 -3.14
C ILE A 54 5.21 -3.99 -2.13
N TRP A 55 5.66 -2.78 -1.80
CA TRP A 55 6.79 -2.59 -0.89
C TRP A 55 6.53 -3.19 0.50
N GLU A 56 5.33 -2.99 1.07
CA GLU A 56 4.98 -3.53 2.38
C GLU A 56 4.89 -5.06 2.36
N LEU A 57 4.32 -5.65 1.30
CA LEU A 57 4.26 -7.10 1.16
C LEU A 57 5.63 -7.73 0.97
N ASP A 58 6.57 -7.02 0.36
CA ASP A 58 7.90 -7.53 0.09
C ASP A 58 8.89 -7.38 1.27
N HIS A 59 8.57 -6.56 2.27
CA HIS A 59 9.50 -6.22 3.36
C HIS A 59 8.96 -6.39 4.79
N ASN A 60 7.69 -6.77 5.00
CA ASN A 60 7.15 -6.91 6.36
C ASN A 60 7.13 -8.34 6.91
N LEU A 61 7.35 -9.36 6.07
CA LEU A 61 7.44 -10.74 6.52
C LEU A 61 8.88 -11.20 6.47
N SER A 62 9.54 -11.27 7.62
CA SER A 62 10.89 -11.82 7.72
C SER A 62 10.85 -13.17 8.46
N LEU A 63 11.50 -14.19 7.89
CA LEU A 63 11.60 -15.52 8.48
C LEU A 63 13.06 -15.90 8.71
N PHE A 64 13.32 -16.66 9.77
CA PHE A 64 14.64 -17.28 9.97
C PHE A 64 14.80 -18.48 9.04
N LEU A 65 15.68 -18.35 8.04
CA LEU A 65 16.07 -19.44 7.14
C LEU A 65 17.48 -19.91 7.52
N GLY A 66 17.53 -20.95 8.35
CA GLY A 66 18.78 -21.42 8.96
C GLY A 66 19.29 -20.42 10.00
N TYR A 67 20.39 -19.73 9.70
CA TYR A 67 21.04 -18.76 10.60
C TYR A 67 20.82 -17.30 10.22
N TYR A 68 20.05 -17.03 9.17
CA TYR A 68 19.84 -15.68 8.65
C TYR A 68 18.35 -15.32 8.72
N LEU A 69 18.08 -14.05 8.99
CA LEU A 69 16.76 -13.46 8.86
C LEU A 69 16.63 -12.93 7.43
N GLU A 70 15.65 -13.44 6.69
CA GLU A 70 15.42 -13.08 5.28
C GLU A 70 14.00 -12.54 5.12
N ASP A 71 13.83 -11.48 4.34
CA ASP A 71 12.52 -11.01 3.93
C ASP A 71 11.93 -11.95 2.87
N ILE A 72 10.68 -12.33 3.05
CA ILE A 72 9.95 -13.21 2.16
C ILE A 72 9.04 -12.34 1.29
N PRO A 73 9.33 -12.18 -0.02
CA PRO A 73 8.56 -11.30 -0.87
C PRO A 73 7.17 -11.88 -1.15
N MET A 74 6.12 -11.20 -0.69
CA MET A 74 4.75 -11.66 -0.83
C MET A 74 3.98 -10.97 -1.96
N ALA A 75 4.49 -9.90 -2.57
CA ALA A 75 3.73 -9.15 -3.58
C ALA A 75 3.41 -10.00 -4.82
N ALA A 76 4.42 -10.64 -5.40
CA ALA A 76 4.24 -11.50 -6.58
C ALA A 76 3.25 -12.67 -6.35
N PRO A 77 3.40 -13.51 -5.30
CA PRO A 77 2.43 -14.58 -5.06
C PRO A 77 1.04 -14.02 -4.71
N THR A 78 0.94 -12.86 -4.05
CA THR A 78 -0.37 -12.21 -3.82
C THR A 78 -1.02 -11.78 -5.14
N ALA A 79 -0.26 -11.25 -6.09
CA ALA A 79 -0.78 -10.91 -7.41
C ALA A 79 -1.24 -12.16 -8.18
N MET A 80 -0.54 -13.29 -8.02
CA MET A 80 -0.98 -14.58 -8.58
C MET A 80 -2.28 -15.05 -7.93
N LEU A 81 -2.40 -14.98 -6.59
CA LEU A 81 -3.64 -15.30 -5.86
C LEU A 81 -4.84 -14.51 -6.41
N LEU A 82 -4.68 -13.20 -6.61
CA LEU A 82 -5.74 -12.36 -7.17
C LEU A 82 -6.11 -12.77 -8.60
N ASN A 83 -5.11 -13.08 -9.43
CA ASN A 83 -5.31 -13.50 -10.81
C ASN A 83 -5.98 -14.88 -10.91
N ASP A 84 -5.61 -15.84 -10.08
CA ASP A 84 -6.22 -17.17 -10.04
C ASP A 84 -7.64 -17.09 -9.46
N GLY A 85 -7.85 -16.28 -8.42
CA GLY A 85 -9.19 -15.99 -7.89
C GLY A 85 -10.10 -15.35 -8.95
N ALA A 86 -9.59 -14.40 -9.73
CA ALA A 86 -10.32 -13.82 -10.84
C ALA A 86 -10.61 -14.82 -11.96
N ALA A 87 -9.66 -15.69 -12.31
CA ALA A 87 -9.87 -16.73 -13.31
C ALA A 87 -10.98 -17.71 -12.88
N GLN A 88 -10.99 -18.13 -11.61
CA GLN A 88 -12.07 -18.96 -11.05
C GLN A 88 -13.41 -18.22 -11.04
N TYR A 89 -13.42 -16.94 -10.65
CA TYR A 89 -14.63 -16.11 -10.67
C TYR A 89 -15.23 -15.99 -12.08
N ILE A 90 -14.40 -15.77 -13.10
CA ILE A 90 -14.82 -15.75 -14.51
C ILE A 90 -15.35 -17.12 -14.94
N ALA A 91 -14.62 -18.20 -14.64
CA ALA A 91 -15.01 -19.56 -15.00
C ALA A 91 -16.33 -20.00 -14.35
N SER A 92 -16.65 -19.47 -13.16
CA SER A 92 -17.92 -19.74 -12.47
C SER A 92 -19.14 -19.07 -13.12
N GLY A 93 -18.94 -18.20 -14.11
CA GLY A 93 -20.03 -17.45 -14.76
C GLY A 93 -20.67 -16.37 -13.89
N LYS A 94 -20.09 -16.08 -12.71
CA LYS A 94 -20.56 -15.04 -11.78
C LYS A 94 -20.22 -13.62 -12.23
N ALA A 95 -19.36 -13.44 -13.23
CA ALA A 95 -18.97 -12.12 -13.74
C ALA A 95 -20.19 -11.37 -14.29
N LEU A 96 -20.57 -10.29 -13.61
CA LEU A 96 -21.79 -9.52 -13.92
C LEU A 96 -21.53 -8.43 -14.96
N ASP A 97 -20.28 -8.04 -15.16
CA ASP A 97 -19.89 -7.08 -16.19
C ASP A 97 -18.98 -7.77 -17.23
N PRO A 98 -19.47 -8.03 -18.45
CA PRO A 98 -18.69 -8.69 -19.51
C PRO A 98 -17.65 -7.76 -20.15
N GLN A 99 -17.60 -6.48 -19.74
CA GLN A 99 -16.57 -5.56 -20.20
C GLN A 99 -15.24 -5.91 -19.55
N PHE A 100 -14.49 -6.78 -20.22
CA PHE A 100 -13.06 -6.91 -19.97
C PHE A 100 -12.42 -5.54 -20.20
N TYR A 101 -12.10 -4.83 -19.13
CA TYR A 101 -11.32 -3.61 -19.17
C TYR A 101 -9.88 -4.03 -19.51
N ALA A 102 -9.62 -4.30 -20.79
CA ALA A 102 -8.30 -4.57 -21.35
C ALA A 102 -7.40 -3.31 -21.33
N VAL A 103 -7.56 -2.45 -20.33
CA VAL A 103 -6.93 -1.13 -20.23
C VAL A 103 -5.44 -1.25 -19.92
N TRP A 104 -4.96 -2.43 -19.47
CA TRP A 104 -3.58 -2.57 -18.99
C TRP A 104 -2.81 -3.81 -19.46
N GLY A 105 -3.35 -4.63 -20.39
CA GLY A 105 -2.65 -5.86 -20.83
C GLY A 105 -2.24 -6.79 -19.68
N GLY A 106 -2.94 -6.71 -18.55
CA GLY A 106 -2.63 -7.41 -17.31
C GLY A 106 -3.34 -8.76 -17.18
N GLY A 107 -3.08 -9.45 -16.06
CA GLY A 107 -3.72 -10.72 -15.75
C GLY A 107 -5.24 -10.64 -15.57
N PRO A 108 -5.91 -11.80 -15.35
CA PRO A 108 -7.36 -11.89 -15.22
C PRO A 108 -7.99 -10.88 -14.25
N PHE A 109 -7.36 -10.63 -13.10
CA PHE A 109 -7.88 -9.71 -12.09
C PHE A 109 -7.94 -8.26 -12.59
N ALA A 110 -6.87 -7.80 -13.27
CA ALA A 110 -6.82 -6.45 -13.80
C ALA A 110 -7.84 -6.20 -14.92
N SER A 111 -8.23 -7.26 -15.62
CA SER A 111 -9.19 -7.20 -16.72
C SER A 111 -10.65 -7.09 -16.25
N LEU A 112 -10.94 -7.37 -14.97
CA LEU A 112 -12.29 -7.25 -14.41
C LEU A 112 -12.71 -5.79 -14.22
N SER A 113 -14.03 -5.55 -14.21
CA SER A 113 -14.60 -4.28 -13.74
C SER A 113 -14.20 -4.00 -12.28
N PRO A 114 -14.09 -2.73 -11.84
CA PRO A 114 -13.78 -2.42 -10.44
C PRO A 114 -14.71 -3.10 -9.44
N ARG A 115 -16.01 -3.24 -9.78
CA ARG A 115 -16.99 -3.94 -8.93
C ARG A 115 -16.72 -5.44 -8.85
N ASP A 116 -16.38 -6.09 -9.97
CA ASP A 116 -16.06 -7.52 -9.97
C ASP A 116 -14.74 -7.81 -9.27
N ARG A 117 -13.77 -6.89 -9.29
CA ARG A 117 -12.54 -7.02 -8.46
C ARG A 117 -12.86 -7.10 -6.98
N ILE A 118 -13.79 -6.26 -6.48
CA ILE A 118 -14.26 -6.34 -5.09
C ILE A 118 -14.99 -7.65 -4.81
N ARG A 119 -15.78 -8.18 -5.77
CA ARG A 119 -16.44 -9.49 -5.62
C ARG A 119 -15.44 -10.63 -5.58
N VAL A 120 -14.35 -10.57 -6.33
CA VAL A 120 -13.25 -11.53 -6.23
C VAL A 120 -12.65 -11.51 -4.84
N LEU A 121 -12.37 -10.32 -4.27
CA LEU A 121 -11.89 -10.23 -2.89
C LEU A 121 -12.86 -10.87 -1.90
N ALA A 122 -14.16 -10.58 -2.00
CA ALA A 122 -15.16 -11.19 -1.14
C ALA A 122 -15.24 -12.72 -1.30
N MET A 123 -15.12 -13.23 -2.52
CA MET A 123 -15.10 -14.66 -2.82
C MET A 123 -13.85 -15.34 -2.21
N LEU A 124 -12.68 -14.70 -2.32
CA LEU A 124 -11.45 -15.17 -1.69
C LEU A 124 -11.55 -15.17 -0.16
N GLU A 125 -12.10 -14.10 0.44
CA GLU A 125 -12.29 -14.00 1.89
C GLU A 125 -13.30 -15.03 2.43
N GLN A 126 -14.33 -15.37 1.65
CA GLN A 126 -15.33 -16.39 2.01
C GLN A 126 -14.83 -17.82 1.74
N LEU A 127 -13.63 -17.97 1.18
CA LEU A 127 -13.08 -19.25 0.72
C LEU A 127 -14.00 -19.98 -0.28
N ASP A 128 -14.80 -19.24 -1.06
CA ASP A 128 -15.70 -19.78 -2.10
C ASP A 128 -14.93 -20.02 -3.42
N ILE A 129 -13.84 -20.79 -3.31
CA ILE A 129 -12.86 -21.07 -4.37
C ILE A 129 -12.24 -22.45 -4.16
N ASP A 130 -11.65 -23.01 -5.23
CA ASP A 130 -10.81 -24.20 -5.12
C ASP A 130 -9.40 -23.83 -4.62
N LEU A 131 -9.14 -24.09 -3.34
CA LEU A 131 -7.87 -23.79 -2.66
C LEU A 131 -6.68 -24.58 -3.22
N GLY A 132 -6.91 -25.76 -3.80
CA GLY A 132 -5.84 -26.63 -4.28
C GLY A 132 -5.22 -26.16 -5.59
N THR A 133 -5.89 -25.22 -6.27
CA THR A 133 -5.44 -24.61 -7.53
C THR A 133 -4.69 -23.29 -7.34
N LEU A 134 -4.70 -22.74 -6.12
CA LEU A 134 -4.05 -21.48 -5.80
C LEU A 134 -2.52 -21.62 -5.75
N PRO A 135 -1.78 -20.50 -5.89
CA PRO A 135 -0.33 -20.55 -5.92
C PRO A 135 0.23 -20.65 -4.49
N PRO A 136 1.42 -21.25 -4.30
CA PRO A 136 2.16 -21.10 -3.05
C PRO A 136 2.42 -19.60 -2.74
N PRO A 137 2.39 -19.18 -1.46
CA PRO A 137 2.15 -19.98 -0.26
C PRO A 137 0.66 -20.16 0.11
N TYR A 138 -0.28 -19.70 -0.71
CA TYR A 138 -1.72 -19.72 -0.42
C TYR A 138 -2.40 -21.06 -0.70
N LYS A 139 -1.76 -21.93 -1.48
CA LYS A 139 -2.27 -23.26 -1.80
C LYS A 139 -2.70 -24.01 -0.54
N ASP A 140 -3.96 -24.44 -0.52
CA ASP A 140 -4.58 -25.18 0.58
C ASP A 140 -4.56 -24.45 1.95
N ASP A 141 -4.25 -23.15 2.00
CA ASP A 141 -4.17 -22.35 3.24
C ASP A 141 -5.21 -21.23 3.28
N GLY A 142 -6.45 -21.60 3.66
CA GLY A 142 -7.55 -20.65 3.84
C GLY A 142 -7.27 -19.59 4.92
N GLY A 143 -6.46 -19.90 5.93
CA GLY A 143 -6.11 -18.94 6.98
C GLY A 143 -5.23 -17.82 6.45
N LEU A 144 -4.22 -18.15 5.65
CA LEU A 144 -3.36 -17.16 5.02
C LEU A 144 -4.11 -16.34 3.95
N ILE A 145 -5.03 -16.97 3.21
CA ILE A 145 -5.87 -16.26 2.22
C ILE A 145 -6.77 -15.24 2.89
N THR A 146 -7.50 -15.63 3.93
CA THR A 146 -8.39 -14.70 4.66
C THR A 146 -7.59 -13.55 5.27
N PHE A 147 -6.44 -13.84 5.89
CA PHE A 147 -5.55 -12.83 6.43
C PHE A 147 -5.05 -11.85 5.35
N ILE A 148 -4.55 -12.36 4.22
CA ILE A 148 -3.99 -11.48 3.19
C ILE A 148 -5.09 -10.62 2.55
N VAL A 149 -6.28 -11.15 2.32
CA VAL A 149 -7.39 -10.40 1.71
C VAL A 149 -7.89 -9.30 2.65
N ASP A 150 -8.03 -9.56 3.96
CA ASP A 150 -8.31 -8.52 4.96
C ASP A 150 -7.23 -7.42 4.93
N TYR A 151 -5.97 -7.85 4.92
CA TYR A 151 -4.83 -6.93 4.84
C TYR A 151 -4.84 -6.09 3.55
N LEU A 152 -5.18 -6.64 2.39
CA LEU A 152 -5.19 -5.89 1.13
C LEU A 152 -6.14 -4.68 1.18
N ASN A 153 -7.31 -4.85 1.79
CA ASN A 153 -8.28 -3.77 1.97
C ASN A 153 -7.74 -2.70 2.95
N ARG A 154 -7.34 -3.14 4.14
CA ARG A 154 -6.87 -2.24 5.20
C ARG A 154 -5.55 -1.56 4.86
N GLY A 155 -4.61 -2.30 4.29
CA GLY A 155 -3.32 -1.82 3.81
C GLY A 155 -3.49 -0.75 2.74
N THR A 156 -4.40 -0.93 1.79
CA THR A 156 -4.69 0.12 0.79
C THR A 156 -5.13 1.42 1.48
N MET A 157 -5.97 1.33 2.50
CA MET A 157 -6.41 2.49 3.28
C MET A 157 -5.27 3.10 4.11
N PHE A 158 -4.41 2.28 4.72
CA PHE A 158 -3.23 2.77 5.43
C PHE A 158 -2.30 3.56 4.51
N GLY A 159 -1.97 2.99 3.34
CA GLY A 159 -1.19 3.69 2.32
C GLY A 159 -1.84 5.00 1.90
N PHE A 160 -3.14 4.96 1.57
CA PHE A 160 -3.89 6.12 1.06
C PHE A 160 -3.96 7.29 2.06
N TYR A 161 -4.21 7.02 3.33
CA TYR A 161 -4.32 8.06 4.35
C TYR A 161 -2.99 8.45 5.00
N SER A 162 -1.92 7.69 4.75
CA SER A 162 -0.57 8.02 5.21
C SER A 162 0.10 9.13 4.38
N GLU A 163 1.31 9.49 4.80
CA GLU A 163 2.21 10.36 4.07
C GLU A 163 2.93 9.67 2.90
N TRP A 164 2.57 8.43 2.54
CA TRP A 164 3.28 7.63 1.53
C TRP A 164 3.59 8.39 0.24
N SER A 165 2.55 8.98 -0.36
CA SER A 165 2.70 9.77 -1.59
C SER A 165 3.74 10.87 -1.40
N ALA A 166 3.65 11.61 -0.29
CA ALA A 166 4.46 12.77 0.05
C ALA A 166 5.96 12.49 0.21
N TYR A 167 6.36 11.24 0.41
CA TYR A 167 7.78 10.86 0.36
C TYR A 167 8.40 11.02 -1.03
N GLY A 168 7.58 11.17 -2.08
CA GLY A 168 8.05 11.55 -3.41
C GLY A 168 9.08 10.56 -3.96
N SER A 169 10.28 11.01 -4.28
CA SER A 169 11.32 10.14 -4.81
C SER A 169 11.91 9.15 -3.78
N THR A 170 11.66 9.38 -2.49
CA THR A 170 12.21 8.55 -1.40
C THR A 170 11.28 7.46 -0.87
N ARG A 171 10.03 7.38 -1.36
CA ARG A 171 9.01 6.48 -0.78
C ARG A 171 9.41 5.00 -0.73
N LEU A 172 10.20 4.53 -1.69
CA LEU A 172 10.66 3.14 -1.80
C LEU A 172 11.99 2.88 -1.08
N LYS A 173 12.56 3.88 -0.41
CA LYS A 173 13.73 3.69 0.44
C LYS A 173 13.33 3.14 1.81
N THR A 174 14.33 2.73 2.60
CA THR A 174 14.10 2.29 3.98
C THR A 174 13.52 3.44 4.83
N PRO A 175 12.82 3.13 5.92
CA PRO A 175 12.20 4.15 6.77
C PRO A 175 13.16 5.27 7.22
N GLU A 176 14.45 4.97 7.45
CA GLU A 176 15.48 5.91 7.88
C GLU A 176 15.86 6.93 6.80
N GLU A 177 15.63 6.59 5.53
CA GLU A 177 16.00 7.39 4.37
C GLU A 177 14.81 8.13 3.75
N ARG A 178 13.58 7.80 4.14
CA ARG A 178 12.36 8.48 3.68
C ARG A 178 12.31 9.93 4.17
N ARG A 179 11.99 10.86 3.27
CA ARG A 179 11.86 12.30 3.57
C ARG A 179 10.59 12.83 2.92
N LEU A 180 9.81 13.62 3.67
CA LEU A 180 8.68 14.33 3.09
C LEU A 180 9.21 15.37 2.10
N GLU A 181 8.96 15.16 0.82
CA GLU A 181 9.37 16.06 -0.26
C GLU A 181 8.30 17.10 -0.58
N TYR A 182 7.04 16.81 -0.25
CA TYR A 182 5.93 17.73 -0.41
C TYR A 182 4.88 17.55 0.69
N PHE A 183 3.90 18.45 0.72
CA PHE A 183 2.86 18.44 1.74
C PHE A 183 1.82 17.33 1.45
N PRO A 184 1.61 16.37 2.36
CA PRO A 184 0.70 15.25 2.16
C PRO A 184 -0.72 15.68 1.78
N ILE A 185 -1.32 14.92 0.86
CA ILE A 185 -2.67 15.22 0.37
C ILE A 185 -3.70 15.06 1.48
N SER A 186 -3.59 14.00 2.29
CA SER A 186 -4.45 13.78 3.46
C SER A 186 -4.40 14.98 4.41
N TRP A 187 -3.22 15.57 4.65
CA TRP A 187 -3.08 16.75 5.49
C TRP A 187 -3.79 17.97 4.90
N LYS A 188 -3.73 18.17 3.58
CA LYS A 188 -4.49 19.25 2.89
C LYS A 188 -5.99 19.05 3.03
N GLN A 189 -6.47 17.82 2.82
CA GLN A 189 -7.89 17.48 2.87
C GLN A 189 -8.51 17.76 4.25
N VAL A 190 -7.76 17.57 5.33
CA VAL A 190 -8.24 17.80 6.70
C VAL A 190 -7.84 19.15 7.28
N GLY A 191 -7.15 20.00 6.50
CA GLY A 191 -6.65 21.30 6.97
C GLY A 191 -5.59 21.21 8.07
N TYR A 192 -4.88 20.08 8.18
CA TYR A 192 -3.81 19.92 9.16
C TYR A 192 -2.64 20.84 8.79
N PRO A 193 -2.13 21.70 9.70
CA PRO A 193 -1.09 22.69 9.37
C PRO A 193 0.33 22.09 9.26
N GLY A 194 0.47 20.78 9.44
CA GLY A 194 1.75 20.07 9.46
C GLY A 194 2.33 19.92 10.87
N VAL A 195 3.47 19.24 10.95
CA VAL A 195 4.10 18.89 12.23
C VAL A 195 4.52 20.15 12.98
N SER A 196 3.98 20.31 14.20
CA SER A 196 4.41 21.37 15.10
C SER A 196 5.85 21.15 15.54
N LYS A 197 6.62 22.22 15.61
CA LYS A 197 7.98 22.19 16.17
C LYS A 197 7.87 21.98 17.68
N GLY A 198 7.83 20.72 18.13
CA GLY A 198 7.62 20.36 19.54
C GLY A 198 8.57 21.07 20.51
N TYR A 199 9.82 21.35 20.08
CA TYR A 199 10.77 22.13 20.87
C TYR A 199 10.34 23.58 21.16
N ARG A 200 9.46 24.16 20.34
CA ARG A 200 8.86 25.49 20.58
C ARG A 200 7.70 25.44 21.56
N ALA A 201 7.08 24.27 21.74
CA ALA A 201 6.02 24.03 22.72
C ALA A 201 6.56 23.50 24.06
N LEU A 202 7.81 23.01 24.08
CA LEU A 202 8.54 22.70 25.31
C LEU A 202 8.74 24.00 26.09
N ARG A 203 7.90 24.28 27.09
CA ARG A 203 8.08 25.39 28.04
C ARG A 203 9.24 25.17 29.03
N GLY A 204 10.17 24.28 28.68
CA GLY A 204 11.30 23.87 29.50
C GLY A 204 10.91 23.18 30.80
N PHE A 205 11.79 22.33 31.31
CA PHE A 205 12.06 22.31 32.74
C PHE A 205 13.34 23.12 32.92
N MET A 206 13.39 23.97 33.94
CA MET A 206 14.61 24.70 34.27
C MET A 206 15.67 23.68 34.69
N LEU A 207 16.66 23.44 33.84
CA LEU A 207 17.79 22.58 34.16
C LEU A 207 18.87 23.43 34.82
N THR A 208 19.06 23.24 36.12
CA THR A 208 20.17 23.85 36.84
C THR A 208 21.41 22.98 36.60
N ILE A 209 22.35 23.46 35.80
CA ILE A 209 23.66 22.82 35.67
C ILE A 209 24.54 23.37 36.80
N GLU A 210 24.80 22.58 37.84
CA GLU A 210 25.84 22.94 38.81
C GLU A 210 27.22 22.73 38.17
N ARG A 211 27.85 23.84 37.75
CA ARG A 211 29.28 23.85 37.46
C ARG A 211 30.01 24.34 38.72
N ASN A 212 30.66 23.40 39.40
CA ASN A 212 31.68 23.63 40.43
C ASN A 212 31.42 24.83 41.36
N GLY A 213 30.27 24.83 42.06
CA GLY A 213 30.09 25.64 43.27
C GLY A 213 29.65 27.09 43.11
N THR A 214 29.35 27.57 41.92
CA THR A 214 28.70 28.89 41.74
C THR A 214 27.45 28.75 40.88
N LYS A 215 26.29 29.02 41.50
CA LYS A 215 25.00 29.13 40.82
C LYS A 215 24.98 30.43 40.00
N GLU A 216 24.93 30.31 38.68
CA GLU A 216 24.54 31.42 37.80
C GLU A 216 23.24 31.04 37.08
N GLU A 217 22.23 31.88 37.23
CA GLU A 217 20.98 31.80 36.48
C GLU A 217 21.18 32.47 35.11
N ILE A 218 21.09 31.70 34.04
CA ILE A 218 21.12 32.23 32.68
C ILE A 218 19.67 32.35 32.19
N ARG A 219 19.25 33.59 31.91
CA ARG A 219 17.96 33.93 31.28
C ARG A 219 17.94 33.62 29.78
#